data_AF-A0A7C0ZZE8-F1
#
_entry.id   AF-A0A7C0ZZE8-F1
#
_cell.length_a   1.000
_cell.length_b   1.000
_cell.length_c   1.000
_cell.angle_alpha   90.00
_cell.angle_beta   90.00
_cell.angle_gamma   90.00
#
_symmetry.space_group_name_H-M   'P 1'
#
loop_
_entity.id
_entity.type
_entity.pdbx_description
1 polymer ?
#
loop_
_entity_poly.entity_id
_entity_poly.type
_entity_poly.pdbx_seq_one_letter_code
_entity_poly.pdbx_strand_id
1 'polypeptide(L)'
;MKDPKTLVQDPPRGPVEPVQLGLDDRIQFRCHKDIDCFNQCCMDIDITLTPYDILRLSRRLDIPTSECLALNAVAFEMDQHGMPGYKLRTREDSPVCRFVTEEGCSVYEDRPAACRYYALGSMGLHRKDSAGVDDVYFLVKEPHCHGHREPRTLTVREYRREQDVEVHDDLNREWRDIILKKRSSGPAVGSPTERSFQLFHLASYDLDGFRRFVLSTNFRETFDLEAETYTQLEEDDEALLRFSARFLKQVLFGEQTIPLREGVREQRMEQRMERKRRRLEEGKEETEQPFDPRYDAPQEED
;
A
#
# COMPACT_ATOMS: atom_id res chain seq x y z
N MET A 1 14.18 -14.03 38.74
CA MET A 1 13.73 -13.00 37.78
C MET A 1 14.42 -13.30 36.46
N LYS A 2 13.66 -13.63 35.41
CA LYS A 2 14.20 -13.84 34.06
C LYS A 2 14.06 -12.52 33.30
N ASP A 3 15.13 -12.07 32.66
CA ASP A 3 15.17 -10.85 31.87
C ASP A 3 14.09 -10.86 30.77
N PRO A 4 13.29 -9.78 30.61
CA PRO A 4 12.18 -9.73 29.66
C PRO A 4 12.60 -9.52 28.20
N LYS A 5 13.89 -9.66 27.85
CA LYS A 5 14.43 -9.36 26.51
C LYS A 5 14.65 -10.57 25.59
N THR A 6 14.33 -11.79 26.00
CA THR A 6 14.55 -12.97 25.15
C THR A 6 13.21 -13.60 24.78
N LEU A 7 12.51 -13.00 23.82
CA LEU A 7 11.42 -13.67 23.14
C LEU A 7 12.00 -14.44 21.94
N VAL A 8 11.67 -15.74 21.90
CA VAL A 8 12.01 -16.76 20.88
C VAL A 8 13.34 -17.49 21.13
N GLN A 9 13.24 -18.75 21.57
CA GLN A 9 14.35 -19.67 21.85
C GLN A 9 14.88 -20.41 20.60
N ASP A 10 14.37 -20.09 19.41
CA ASP A 10 14.91 -20.59 18.14
C ASP A 10 14.45 -19.62 17.02
N PRO A 11 15.25 -18.59 16.66
CA PRO A 11 14.83 -17.64 15.64
C PRO A 11 14.73 -18.35 14.29
N PRO A 12 13.72 -18.03 13.46
CA PRO A 12 13.65 -18.56 12.11
C PRO A 12 14.96 -18.26 11.39
N ARG A 13 15.53 -19.28 10.73
CA ARG A 13 16.72 -19.13 9.88
C ARG A 13 16.38 -18.27 8.66
N GLY A 14 16.43 -16.96 8.84
CA GLY A 14 16.20 -15.94 7.82
C GLY A 14 17.14 -14.76 8.05
N PRO A 15 17.21 -13.80 7.11
CA PRO A 15 18.14 -12.68 7.19
C PRO A 15 17.78 -11.66 8.29
N VAL A 16 16.65 -11.82 8.96
CA VAL A 16 16.14 -10.93 10.01
C VAL A 16 16.78 -11.27 11.36
N GLU A 17 17.47 -10.30 11.95
CA GLU A 17 17.95 -10.45 13.33
C GLU A 17 16.80 -10.29 14.33
N PRO A 18 16.71 -11.12 15.39
CA PRO A 18 15.60 -11.11 16.35
C PRO A 18 15.65 -9.93 17.34
N VAL A 19 16.35 -8.85 17.00
CA VAL A 19 16.50 -7.66 17.85
C VAL A 19 15.52 -6.60 17.39
N GLN A 20 14.59 -6.24 18.27
CA GLN A 20 13.71 -5.10 18.09
C GLN A 20 14.49 -3.81 18.34
N LEU A 21 14.46 -2.91 17.36
CA LEU A 21 15.10 -1.60 17.40
C LEU A 21 14.04 -0.48 17.44
N GLY A 22 14.32 0.55 18.23
CA GLY A 22 13.67 1.85 18.20
C GLY A 22 14.43 2.86 17.35
N LEU A 23 13.86 4.06 17.22
CA LEU A 23 14.40 5.11 16.34
C LEU A 23 15.80 5.60 16.74
N ASP A 24 16.13 5.57 18.03
CA ASP A 24 17.40 6.08 18.55
C ASP A 24 18.44 4.97 18.78
N ASP A 25 18.09 3.71 18.50
CA ASP A 25 19.06 2.61 18.48
C ASP A 25 20.03 2.77 17.31
N ARG A 26 21.28 2.39 17.56
CA ARG A 26 22.39 2.52 16.59
C ARG A 26 22.55 1.25 15.77
N ILE A 27 22.78 1.44 14.48
CA ILE A 27 23.09 0.38 13.51
C ILE A 27 24.42 0.68 12.80
N GLN A 28 25.10 -0.38 12.37
CA GLN A 28 26.27 -0.29 11.50
C GLN A 28 25.85 -0.56 10.06
N PHE A 29 25.91 0.48 9.22
CA PHE A 29 25.57 0.35 7.81
C PHE A 29 26.10 1.51 6.97
N ARG A 30 26.60 1.18 5.77
CA ARG A 30 26.82 2.14 4.68
C ARG A 30 26.77 1.41 3.34
N CYS A 31 26.02 1.96 2.38
CA CYS A 31 26.03 1.51 0.99
C CYS A 31 26.56 2.66 0.11
N HIS A 32 27.41 2.35 -0.86
CA HIS A 32 27.98 3.32 -1.80
C HIS A 32 28.41 2.61 -3.08
N LYS A 33 28.69 3.38 -4.14
CA LYS A 33 29.03 2.84 -5.46
C LYS A 33 30.28 1.96 -5.47
N ASP A 34 31.28 2.31 -4.66
CA ASP A 34 32.56 1.59 -4.60
C ASP A 34 32.56 0.36 -3.67
N ILE A 35 31.40 -0.04 -3.13
CA ILE A 35 31.32 -1.24 -2.28
C ILE A 35 31.45 -2.49 -3.15
N ASP A 36 32.11 -3.52 -2.64
CA ASP A 36 32.35 -4.76 -3.40
C ASP A 36 31.06 -5.52 -3.75
N CYS A 37 29.97 -5.32 -2.98
CA CYS A 37 28.66 -5.87 -3.26
C CYS A 37 27.73 -4.94 -4.06
N PHE A 38 28.25 -3.91 -4.74
CA PHE A 38 27.44 -2.96 -5.50
C PHE A 38 26.47 -3.69 -6.46
N ASN A 39 25.21 -3.25 -6.50
CA ASN A 39 24.09 -3.83 -7.25
C ASN A 39 23.65 -5.27 -6.89
N GLN A 40 24.32 -5.98 -5.97
CA GLN A 40 23.95 -7.36 -5.66
C GLN A 40 22.53 -7.51 -5.11
N CYS A 41 22.03 -6.52 -4.37
CA CYS A 41 20.64 -6.49 -3.87
C CYS A 41 19.57 -6.41 -4.98
N CYS A 42 19.97 -6.13 -6.23
CA CYS A 42 19.07 -6.06 -7.37
C CYS A 42 19.04 -7.35 -8.21
N MET A 43 19.80 -8.38 -7.84
CA MET A 43 19.99 -9.56 -8.69
C MET A 43 18.91 -10.63 -8.53
N ASP A 44 18.19 -10.62 -7.40
CA ASP A 44 17.10 -11.55 -7.11
C ASP A 44 16.05 -10.84 -6.25
N ILE A 45 15.14 -10.10 -6.89
CA ILE A 45 14.18 -9.24 -6.18
C ILE A 45 12.82 -9.90 -6.02
N ASP A 46 12.23 -9.74 -4.84
CA ASP A 46 10.80 -9.97 -4.59
C ASP A 46 10.21 -8.77 -3.83
N ILE A 47 9.96 -7.68 -4.56
CA ILE A 47 9.54 -6.39 -3.98
C ILE A 47 8.05 -6.18 -4.18
N THR A 48 7.28 -6.16 -3.10
CA THR A 48 5.90 -5.62 -3.12
C THR A 48 5.92 -4.10 -3.21
N LEU A 49 5.16 -3.56 -4.16
CA LEU A 49 5.01 -2.12 -4.38
C LEU A 49 3.84 -1.58 -3.55
N THR A 50 4.08 -0.45 -2.90
CA THR A 50 3.04 0.36 -2.27
C THR A 50 2.41 1.34 -3.27
N PRO A 51 1.24 1.92 -2.97
CA PRO A 51 0.65 3.00 -3.76
C PRO A 51 1.63 4.13 -4.08
N TYR A 52 2.37 4.62 -3.07
CA TYR A 52 3.31 5.71 -3.28
C TYR A 52 4.50 5.28 -4.15
N ASP A 53 4.92 4.01 -4.09
CA ASP A 53 6.00 3.53 -4.98
C ASP A 53 5.55 3.54 -6.44
N ILE A 54 4.31 3.14 -6.75
CA ILE A 54 3.76 3.17 -8.12
C ILE A 54 3.63 4.60 -8.61
N LEU A 55 3.13 5.51 -7.76
CA LEU A 55 3.05 6.93 -8.08
C LEU A 55 4.44 7.52 -8.38
N ARG A 56 5.44 7.27 -7.53
CA ARG A 56 6.79 7.80 -7.74
C ARG A 56 7.45 7.23 -8.99
N LEU A 57 7.29 5.93 -9.24
CA LEU A 57 7.81 5.30 -10.45
C LEU A 57 7.13 5.84 -11.71
N SER A 58 5.81 6.05 -11.70
CA SER A 58 5.09 6.58 -12.87
C SER A 58 5.54 8.00 -13.21
N ARG A 59 5.71 8.87 -12.22
CA ARG A 59 6.22 10.24 -12.39
C ARG A 59 7.67 10.27 -12.82
N ARG A 60 8.52 9.39 -12.27
CA ARG A 60 9.92 9.25 -12.70
C ARG A 60 10.05 8.82 -14.16
N LEU A 61 9.14 7.98 -14.63
CA LEU A 61 9.13 7.47 -16.00
C LEU A 61 8.31 8.34 -16.97
N ASP A 62 7.67 9.39 -16.46
CA ASP A 62 6.80 10.30 -17.22
C ASP A 62 5.66 9.57 -17.96
N ILE A 63 5.01 8.63 -17.27
CA ILE A 63 3.89 7.84 -17.78
C ILE A 63 2.72 7.79 -16.78
N PRO A 64 1.49 7.51 -17.23
CA PRO A 64 0.36 7.29 -16.33
C PRO A 64 0.54 6.09 -15.41
N THR A 65 -0.12 6.09 -14.25
CA THR A 65 -0.08 4.98 -13.27
C THR A 65 -0.51 3.64 -13.87
N SER A 66 -1.57 3.63 -14.69
CA SER A 66 -2.04 2.42 -15.38
C SER A 66 -1.00 1.83 -16.32
N GLU A 67 -0.28 2.67 -17.07
CA GLU A 67 0.80 2.25 -17.95
C GLU A 67 2.03 1.79 -17.14
N CYS A 68 2.36 2.49 -16.05
CA CYS A 68 3.41 2.08 -15.14
C CYS A 68 3.15 0.69 -14.53
N LEU A 69 1.91 0.40 -14.13
CA LEU A 69 1.51 -0.92 -13.65
C LEU A 69 1.68 -1.99 -14.74
N ALA A 70 1.18 -1.73 -15.95
CA ALA A 70 1.27 -2.67 -17.07
C ALA A 70 2.72 -3.01 -17.43
N LEU A 71 3.57 -1.99 -17.50
CA LEU A 71 4.97 -2.16 -17.86
C LEU A 71 5.77 -2.72 -16.70
N ASN A 72 5.68 -2.15 -15.50
CA ASN A 72 6.67 -2.31 -14.42
C ASN A 72 6.20 -3.16 -13.24
N ALA A 73 4.97 -3.66 -13.23
CA ALA A 73 4.46 -4.44 -12.11
C ALA A 73 3.86 -5.78 -12.55
N VAL A 74 3.81 -6.72 -11.61
CA VAL A 74 3.14 -8.02 -11.73
C VAL A 74 2.08 -8.11 -10.63
N ALA A 75 0.84 -8.37 -11.01
CA ALA A 75 -0.26 -8.51 -10.07
C ALA A 75 -0.14 -9.83 -9.27
N PHE A 76 -0.55 -9.80 -8.00
CA PHE A 76 -0.69 -10.98 -7.16
C PHE A 76 -1.83 -10.78 -6.15
N GLU A 77 -2.26 -11.86 -5.50
CA GLU A 77 -3.27 -11.81 -4.45
C GLU A 77 -2.58 -11.66 -3.08
N MET A 78 -2.88 -10.56 -2.37
CA MET A 78 -2.28 -10.24 -1.07
C MET A 78 -2.85 -11.07 0.09
N ASP A 79 -3.96 -11.77 -0.13
CA ASP A 79 -4.59 -12.69 0.81
C ASP A 79 -5.53 -13.68 0.11
N GLN A 80 -6.07 -14.62 0.88
CA GLN A 80 -6.97 -15.69 0.45
C GLN A 80 -8.27 -15.24 -0.22
N HIS A 81 -8.64 -13.96 -0.12
CA HIS A 81 -9.86 -13.43 -0.74
C HIS A 81 -9.58 -12.78 -2.09
N GLY A 82 -8.33 -12.73 -2.56
CA GLY A 82 -7.99 -12.12 -3.84
C GLY A 82 -7.75 -10.61 -3.78
N MET A 83 -7.37 -10.07 -2.61
CA MET A 83 -7.02 -8.64 -2.52
C MET A 83 -5.89 -8.29 -3.51
N PRO A 84 -6.08 -7.30 -4.41
CA PRO A 84 -5.06 -6.96 -5.40
C PRO A 84 -3.79 -6.44 -4.74
N GLY A 85 -2.64 -6.94 -5.19
CA GLY A 85 -1.33 -6.41 -4.87
C GLY A 85 -0.43 -6.40 -6.09
N TYR A 86 0.66 -5.64 -6.00
CA TYR A 86 1.64 -5.53 -7.08
C TYR A 86 3.05 -5.82 -6.58
N LYS A 87 3.79 -6.60 -7.35
CA LYS A 87 5.24 -6.77 -7.21
C LYS A 87 5.96 -6.03 -8.32
N LEU A 88 7.16 -5.53 -8.04
CA LEU A 88 8.03 -4.95 -9.05
C LEU A 88 8.42 -6.03 -10.07
N ARG A 89 8.23 -5.74 -11.36
CA ARG A 89 8.56 -6.66 -12.44
C ARG A 89 10.08 -6.79 -12.60
N THR A 90 10.55 -8.03 -12.69
CA THR A 90 11.93 -8.39 -13.00
C THR A 90 12.17 -8.36 -14.52
N ARG A 91 13.38 -8.69 -14.97
CA ARG A 91 13.63 -8.97 -16.39
C ARG A 91 12.86 -10.23 -16.83
N GLU A 92 12.61 -10.35 -18.13
CA GLU A 92 11.75 -11.41 -18.69
C GLU A 92 12.25 -12.82 -18.34
N ASP A 93 13.56 -13.05 -18.48
CA ASP A 93 14.18 -14.37 -18.28
C ASP A 93 15.03 -14.47 -17.00
N SER A 94 14.84 -13.56 -16.04
CA SER A 94 15.73 -13.45 -14.87
C SER A 94 15.08 -12.73 -13.69
N PRO A 95 15.39 -13.13 -12.44
CA PRO A 95 14.89 -12.44 -11.24
C PRO A 95 15.58 -11.08 -10.98
N VAL A 96 16.48 -10.66 -11.87
CA VAL A 96 17.17 -9.37 -11.80
C VAL A 96 16.18 -8.22 -11.97
N CYS A 97 16.32 -7.20 -11.13
CA CYS A 97 15.56 -5.96 -11.22
C CYS A 97 15.70 -5.33 -12.61
N ARG A 98 14.59 -4.94 -13.22
CA ARG A 98 14.61 -4.35 -14.55
C ARG A 98 15.28 -2.96 -14.62
N PHE A 99 15.34 -2.25 -13.49
CA PHE A 99 15.91 -0.90 -13.40
C PHE A 99 17.40 -0.88 -13.06
N VAL A 100 18.01 -2.02 -12.73
CA VAL A 100 19.45 -2.06 -12.45
C VAL A 100 20.25 -1.98 -13.74
N THR A 101 21.25 -1.12 -13.74
CA THR A 101 22.27 -0.97 -14.78
C THR A 101 23.65 -1.18 -14.17
N GLU A 102 24.71 -1.28 -14.98
CA GLU A 102 26.08 -1.35 -14.47
C GLU A 102 26.45 -0.15 -13.58
N GLU A 103 25.90 1.03 -13.91
CA GLU A 103 26.14 2.29 -13.18
C GLU A 103 25.30 2.43 -11.91
N GLY A 104 24.33 1.54 -11.69
CA GLY A 104 23.38 1.59 -10.57
C GLY A 104 21.92 1.52 -11.00
N CYS A 105 21.01 1.80 -10.07
CA CYS A 105 19.57 1.84 -10.35
C CYS A 105 19.20 3.10 -11.16
N SER A 106 18.54 2.93 -12.32
CA SER A 106 18.12 4.05 -13.17
C SER A 106 17.04 4.95 -12.54
N VAL A 107 16.33 4.41 -11.54
CA VAL A 107 15.31 5.10 -10.75
C VAL A 107 15.73 5.27 -9.29
N TYR A 108 17.03 5.39 -9.00
CA TYR A 108 17.54 5.38 -7.62
C TYR A 108 16.81 6.35 -6.68
N GLU A 109 16.59 7.60 -7.10
CA GLU A 109 15.90 8.62 -6.28
C GLU A 109 14.41 8.33 -6.05
N ASP A 110 13.79 7.50 -6.89
CA ASP A 110 12.37 7.13 -6.86
C ASP A 110 12.19 5.62 -6.61
N ARG A 111 13.21 4.99 -6.04
CA ARG A 111 13.19 3.55 -5.73
C ARG A 111 12.12 3.24 -4.68
N PRO A 112 11.51 2.04 -4.72
CA PRO A 112 10.48 1.65 -3.77
C PRO A 112 10.92 1.70 -2.31
N ALA A 113 9.96 1.85 -1.40
CA ALA A 113 10.18 1.86 0.05
C ALA A 113 10.96 0.61 0.52
N ALA A 114 10.65 -0.57 -0.05
CA ALA A 114 11.38 -1.81 0.26
C ALA A 114 12.89 -1.71 -0.04
N CYS A 115 13.27 -1.05 -1.14
CA CYS A 115 14.69 -0.82 -1.47
C CYS A 115 15.35 0.16 -0.50
N ARG A 116 14.62 1.18 -0.02
CA ARG A 116 15.11 2.13 0.98
C ARG A 116 15.31 1.46 2.34
N TYR A 117 14.43 0.52 2.67
CA TYR A 117 14.50 -0.31 3.86
C TYR A 117 15.44 -1.53 3.73
N TYR A 118 16.28 -1.62 2.69
CA TYR A 118 17.05 -2.85 2.47
C TYR A 118 17.90 -3.32 3.67
N ALA A 119 18.52 -2.40 4.42
CA ALA A 119 19.28 -2.74 5.64
C ALA A 119 18.41 -2.94 6.90
N LEU A 120 17.15 -2.54 6.85
CA LEU A 120 16.23 -2.44 7.98
C LEU A 120 14.82 -2.87 7.60
N GLY A 121 14.28 -3.92 8.21
CA GLY A 121 12.85 -4.14 8.12
C GLY A 121 12.07 -3.22 9.05
N SER A 122 10.83 -2.93 8.67
CA SER A 122 9.87 -2.18 9.48
C SER A 122 8.57 -2.99 9.58
N MET A 123 8.02 -3.09 10.78
CA MET A 123 6.73 -3.74 11.02
C MET A 123 5.90 -2.87 11.95
N GLY A 124 4.61 -2.72 11.63
CA GLY A 124 3.66 -2.10 12.54
C GLY A 124 3.18 -3.11 13.58
N LEU A 125 3.28 -2.78 14.85
CA LEU A 125 2.80 -3.59 15.97
C LEU A 125 1.63 -2.90 16.67
N HIS A 126 0.45 -3.53 16.67
CA HIS A 126 -0.63 -3.17 17.59
C HIS A 126 -0.31 -3.73 18.98
N ARG A 127 0.07 -2.87 19.92
CA ARG A 127 0.22 -3.29 21.31
C ARG A 127 -1.16 -3.29 21.96
N LYS A 128 -1.42 -4.28 22.83
CA LYS A 128 -2.73 -4.46 23.49
C LYS A 128 -3.21 -3.22 24.25
N ASP A 129 -2.30 -2.34 24.64
CA ASP A 129 -2.59 -1.16 25.47
C ASP A 129 -2.31 0.17 24.75
N SER A 130 -2.06 0.17 23.43
CA SER A 130 -1.86 1.39 22.63
C SER A 130 -3.05 1.62 21.70
N ALA A 131 -3.53 2.87 21.65
CA ALA A 131 -4.56 3.29 20.69
C ALA A 131 -4.03 3.36 19.23
N GLY A 132 -2.72 3.18 19.03
CA GLY A 132 -2.05 3.26 17.73
C GLY A 132 -1.13 2.07 17.43
N VAL A 133 -0.63 2.05 16.21
CA VAL A 133 0.39 1.11 15.71
C VAL A 133 1.77 1.68 16.03
N ASP A 134 2.56 0.98 16.83
CA ASP A 134 3.96 1.31 17.05
C ASP A 134 4.79 0.72 15.90
N ASP A 135 5.61 1.55 15.25
CA ASP A 135 6.57 1.08 14.25
C ASP A 135 7.79 0.46 14.97
N VAL A 136 8.07 -0.81 14.68
CA VAL A 136 9.24 -1.54 15.18
C VAL A 136 10.19 -1.88 14.05
N TYR A 137 11.49 -1.73 14.30
CA TYR A 137 12.52 -1.95 13.30
C TYR A 137 13.37 -3.17 13.63
N PHE A 138 13.96 -3.78 12.61
CA PHE A 138 14.87 -4.92 12.76
C PHE A 138 15.95 -4.86 11.68
N LEU A 139 17.13 -5.40 11.98
CA LEU A 139 18.20 -5.51 10.98
C LEU A 139 17.92 -6.66 10.02
N VAL A 140 18.14 -6.39 8.74
CA VAL A 140 18.10 -7.39 7.67
C VAL A 140 19.53 -7.55 7.15
N LYS A 141 20.15 -8.71 7.40
CA LYS A 141 21.53 -9.01 6.99
C LYS A 141 21.55 -10.18 6.03
N GLU A 142 21.61 -9.87 4.75
CA GLU A 142 21.82 -10.87 3.71
C GLU A 142 23.32 -11.14 3.52
N PRO A 143 23.75 -12.39 3.23
CA PRO A 143 25.17 -12.73 3.12
C PRO A 143 25.95 -11.88 2.11
N HIS A 144 25.28 -11.47 1.03
CA HIS A 144 25.87 -10.65 -0.02
C HIS A 144 25.93 -9.16 0.32
N CYS A 145 25.20 -8.69 1.36
CA CYS A 145 25.22 -7.29 1.74
C CYS A 145 26.42 -6.98 2.65
N HIS A 146 27.47 -6.42 2.05
CA HIS A 146 28.67 -6.04 2.79
C HIS A 146 28.59 -4.67 3.45
N GLY A 147 27.48 -3.93 3.25
CA GLY A 147 27.26 -2.61 3.86
C GLY A 147 27.24 -2.64 5.39
N HIS A 148 26.93 -3.78 6.01
CA HIS A 148 27.01 -3.98 7.46
C HIS A 148 28.45 -4.08 8.00
N ARG A 149 29.45 -4.25 7.13
CA ARG A 149 30.88 -4.35 7.49
C ARG A 149 31.58 -3.00 7.45
N GLU A 150 30.98 -2.01 6.80
CA GLU A 150 31.50 -0.64 6.72
C GLU A 150 31.59 -0.02 8.13
N PRO A 151 32.66 0.73 8.45
CA PRO A 151 32.92 1.25 9.80
C PRO A 151 32.06 2.49 10.16
N ARG A 152 30.85 2.59 9.59
CA ARG A 152 29.92 3.70 9.80
C ARG A 152 28.79 3.28 10.72
N THR A 153 28.50 4.11 11.71
CA THR A 153 27.37 3.91 12.63
C THR A 153 26.44 5.11 12.60
N LEU A 154 25.15 4.85 12.53
CA LEU A 154 24.06 5.83 12.54
C LEU A 154 22.87 5.27 13.30
N THR A 155 21.97 6.13 13.76
CA THR A 155 20.70 5.74 14.35
C THR A 155 19.71 5.28 13.28
N VAL A 156 18.70 4.49 13.67
CA VAL A 156 17.58 4.13 12.77
C VAL A 156 16.91 5.39 12.20
N ARG A 157 16.74 6.43 13.02
CA ARG A 157 16.21 7.73 12.60
C ARG A 157 17.05 8.40 11.52
N GLU A 158 18.37 8.46 11.70
CA GLU A 158 19.28 9.02 10.70
C GLU A 158 19.25 8.21 9.40
N TYR A 159 19.24 6.88 9.50
CA TYR A 159 19.12 6.02 8.32
C TYR A 159 17.84 6.31 7.53
N ARG A 160 16.68 6.38 8.20
CA ARG A 160 15.39 6.64 7.54
C ARG A 160 15.36 7.98 6.81
N ARG A 161 15.95 9.02 7.41
CA ARG A 161 16.13 10.34 6.79
C ARG A 161 17.05 10.28 5.57
N GLU A 162 18.20 9.64 5.71
CA GLU A 162 19.17 9.50 4.61
C GLU A 162 18.62 8.69 3.44
N GLN A 163 17.74 7.72 3.72
CA GLN A 163 17.09 6.92 2.69
C GLN A 163 15.81 7.55 2.14
N ASP A 164 15.40 8.72 2.65
CA ASP A 164 14.14 9.40 2.29
C ASP A 164 12.92 8.47 2.37
N VAL A 165 12.85 7.64 3.42
CA VAL A 165 11.77 6.66 3.58
C VAL A 165 10.64 7.15 4.47
N GLU A 166 10.86 8.24 5.21
CA GLU A 166 9.85 8.83 6.10
C GLU A 166 8.62 9.31 5.31
N VAL A 167 8.82 9.92 4.13
CA VAL A 167 7.72 10.35 3.24
C VAL A 167 6.95 9.16 2.67
N HIS A 168 7.65 8.11 2.25
CA HIS A 168 7.01 6.85 1.81
C HIS A 168 6.16 6.26 2.93
N ASP A 169 6.65 6.33 4.18
CA ASP A 169 5.90 5.79 5.29
C ASP A 169 4.64 6.57 5.61
N ASP A 170 4.73 7.89 5.60
CA ASP A 170 3.62 8.78 5.88
C ASP A 170 2.50 8.61 4.85
N LEU A 171 2.86 8.65 3.56
CA LEU A 171 1.88 8.55 2.47
C LEU A 171 1.24 7.17 2.34
N ASN A 172 1.93 6.11 2.79
CA ASN A 172 1.37 4.76 2.80
C ASN A 172 0.73 4.36 4.14
N ARG A 173 0.75 5.21 5.18
CA ARG A 173 0.25 4.85 6.51
C ARG A 173 -1.22 4.44 6.48
N GLU A 174 -2.05 5.27 5.87
CA GLU A 174 -3.50 5.04 5.78
C GLU A 174 -3.85 3.81 4.92
N TRP A 175 -3.08 3.58 3.86
CA TRP A 175 -3.22 2.38 3.03
C TRP A 175 -2.81 1.09 3.77
N ARG A 176 -1.73 1.15 4.57
CA ARG A 176 -1.32 0.02 5.43
C ARG A 176 -2.38 -0.28 6.49
N ASP A 177 -2.99 0.74 7.07
CA ASP A 177 -4.11 0.57 8.01
C ASP A 177 -5.31 -0.15 7.36
N ILE A 178 -5.67 0.21 6.12
CA ILE A 178 -6.71 -0.51 5.35
C ILE A 178 -6.39 -2.01 5.22
N ILE A 179 -5.14 -2.36 4.88
CA ILE A 179 -4.71 -3.76 4.75
C ILE A 179 -4.76 -4.48 6.09
N LEU A 180 -4.21 -3.87 7.15
CA LEU A 180 -4.20 -4.46 8.49
C LEU A 180 -5.61 -4.66 9.01
N LYS A 181 -6.50 -3.69 8.81
CA LYS A 181 -7.91 -3.77 9.18
C LYS A 181 -8.63 -4.88 8.43
N LYS A 182 -8.42 -5.02 7.12
CA LYS A 182 -8.98 -6.13 6.34
C LYS A 182 -8.48 -7.47 6.86
N ARG A 183 -7.16 -7.62 7.07
CA ARG A 183 -6.56 -8.89 7.54
C ARG A 183 -6.97 -9.26 8.96
N SER A 184 -7.24 -8.26 9.80
CA SER A 184 -7.67 -8.44 11.20
C SER A 184 -9.19 -8.55 11.35
N SER A 185 -9.93 -8.33 10.27
CA SER A 185 -11.38 -8.48 10.25
C SER A 185 -11.73 -9.97 10.31
N GLY A 186 -12.56 -10.37 11.28
CA GLY A 186 -12.97 -11.77 11.45
C GLY A 186 -13.87 -12.28 10.30
N PRO A 187 -14.21 -13.58 10.27
CA PRO A 187 -15.01 -14.21 9.21
C PRO A 187 -16.38 -13.56 8.95
N ALA A 188 -16.87 -12.77 9.90
CA ALA A 188 -18.13 -12.03 9.82
C ALA A 188 -18.05 -10.74 9.00
N VAL A 189 -16.84 -10.23 8.72
CA VAL A 189 -16.63 -9.21 7.69
C VAL A 189 -16.51 -10.00 6.39
N GLY A 190 -17.62 -10.07 5.64
CA GLY A 190 -17.74 -10.93 4.46
C GLY A 190 -16.60 -10.77 3.46
N SER A 191 -16.42 -11.77 2.60
CA SER A 191 -15.48 -11.69 1.47
C SER A 191 -15.83 -10.44 0.63
N PRO A 192 -14.93 -9.45 0.49
CA PRO A 192 -15.19 -8.30 -0.36
C PRO A 192 -15.56 -8.74 -1.78
N THR A 193 -16.50 -8.02 -2.40
CA THR A 193 -16.92 -8.31 -3.78
C THR A 193 -15.79 -8.01 -4.75
N GLU A 194 -15.80 -8.62 -5.94
CA GLU A 194 -14.85 -8.28 -7.01
C GLU A 194 -14.85 -6.78 -7.33
N ARG A 195 -16.03 -6.16 -7.29
CA ARG A 195 -16.23 -4.70 -7.45
C ARG A 195 -15.44 -3.89 -6.41
N SER A 196 -15.41 -4.37 -5.18
CA SER A 196 -14.66 -3.76 -4.08
C SER A 196 -13.16 -3.82 -4.32
N PHE A 197 -12.67 -4.93 -4.87
CA PHE A 197 -11.27 -5.07 -5.25
C PHE A 197 -10.91 -4.26 -6.49
N GLN A 198 -11.79 -4.12 -7.47
CA GLN A 198 -11.61 -3.19 -8.58
C GLN A 198 -11.50 -1.74 -8.08
N LEU A 199 -12.35 -1.34 -7.14
CA LEU A 199 -12.28 -0.02 -6.51
C LEU A 199 -11.01 0.16 -5.67
N PHE A 200 -10.61 -0.86 -4.91
CA PHE A 200 -9.35 -0.87 -4.17
C PHE A 200 -8.15 -0.72 -5.09
N HIS A 201 -8.13 -1.44 -6.22
CA HIS A 201 -7.10 -1.29 -7.26
C HIS A 201 -7.07 0.14 -7.78
N LEU A 202 -8.21 0.68 -8.19
CA LEU A 202 -8.30 2.02 -8.78
C LEU A 202 -7.75 3.07 -7.80
N ALA A 203 -8.27 3.09 -6.58
CA ALA A 203 -7.90 4.10 -5.58
C ALA A 203 -6.50 3.89 -4.97
N SER A 204 -5.96 2.66 -4.99
CA SER A 204 -4.63 2.38 -4.42
C SER A 204 -3.51 2.45 -5.46
N TYR A 205 -3.76 2.06 -6.71
CA TYR A 205 -2.69 1.77 -7.66
C TYR A 205 -2.82 2.50 -9.00
N ASP A 206 -4.03 2.73 -9.50
CA ASP A 206 -4.25 3.56 -10.68
C ASP A 206 -4.71 4.97 -10.31
N LEU A 207 -3.80 5.76 -9.72
CA LEU A 207 -4.11 7.08 -9.19
C LEU A 207 -4.56 8.07 -10.28
N ASP A 208 -4.06 7.96 -11.51
CA ASP A 208 -4.53 8.75 -12.65
C ASP A 208 -5.97 8.38 -13.04
N GLY A 209 -6.31 7.08 -12.98
CA GLY A 209 -7.70 6.62 -13.11
C GLY A 209 -8.59 7.11 -11.98
N PHE A 210 -8.10 7.05 -10.74
CA PHE A 210 -8.82 7.56 -9.58
C PHE A 210 -9.05 9.08 -9.66
N ARG A 211 -8.08 9.84 -10.19
CA ARG A 211 -8.23 11.28 -10.46
C ARG A 211 -9.43 11.55 -11.38
N ARG A 212 -9.54 10.82 -12.49
CA ARG A 212 -10.69 10.93 -13.40
C ARG A 212 -11.99 10.56 -12.70
N PHE A 213 -11.97 9.52 -11.86
CA PHE A 213 -13.13 9.08 -11.10
C PHE A 213 -13.63 10.16 -10.13
N VAL A 214 -12.75 10.77 -9.32
CA VAL A 214 -13.16 11.80 -8.34
C VAL A 214 -13.62 13.11 -9.00
N LEU A 215 -13.14 13.40 -10.21
CA LEU A 215 -13.54 14.59 -10.97
C LEU A 215 -14.82 14.40 -11.79
N SER A 216 -15.31 13.16 -11.91
CA SER A 216 -16.52 12.83 -12.66
C SER A 216 -17.78 13.49 -12.10
N THR A 217 -18.77 13.71 -12.97
CA THR A 217 -20.07 14.28 -12.59
C THR A 217 -20.76 13.47 -11.50
N ASN A 218 -20.80 12.14 -11.66
CA ASN A 218 -21.44 11.24 -10.69
C ASN A 218 -20.78 11.30 -9.30
N PHE A 219 -19.46 11.47 -9.24
CA PHE A 219 -18.76 11.66 -7.97
C PHE A 219 -19.15 12.99 -7.32
N ARG A 220 -19.20 14.08 -8.10
CA ARG A 220 -19.58 15.43 -7.63
C ARG A 220 -21.04 15.53 -7.21
N GLU A 221 -21.93 14.72 -7.78
CA GLU A 221 -23.34 14.61 -7.37
C GLU A 221 -23.51 13.76 -6.10
N THR A 222 -22.57 12.86 -5.82
CA THR A 222 -22.58 12.02 -4.62
C THR A 222 -21.99 12.73 -3.40
N PHE A 223 -20.80 13.30 -3.56
CA PHE A 223 -19.99 13.83 -2.45
C PHE A 223 -20.11 15.34 -2.38
N ASP A 224 -20.17 15.86 -1.15
CA ASP A 224 -20.24 17.28 -0.87
C ASP A 224 -18.85 17.78 -0.46
N LEU A 225 -18.10 18.24 -1.46
CA LEU A 225 -16.75 18.79 -1.31
C LEU A 225 -16.70 20.21 -1.87
N GLU A 226 -15.88 21.05 -1.24
CA GLU A 226 -15.66 22.41 -1.69
C GLU A 226 -14.89 22.43 -3.02
N ALA A 227 -15.09 23.50 -3.82
CA ALA A 227 -14.42 23.64 -5.12
C ALA A 227 -12.88 23.61 -4.99
N GLU A 228 -12.34 24.21 -3.92
CA GLU A 228 -10.90 24.19 -3.61
C GLU A 228 -10.38 22.76 -3.38
N THR A 229 -11.19 21.90 -2.74
CA THR A 229 -10.81 20.48 -2.58
C THR A 229 -10.74 19.80 -3.93
N TYR A 230 -11.67 20.04 -4.85
CA TYR A 230 -11.59 19.45 -6.20
C TYR A 230 -10.36 19.93 -6.97
N THR A 231 -10.02 21.21 -6.90
CA THR A 231 -8.80 21.74 -7.54
C THR A 231 -7.56 21.07 -6.96
N GLN A 232 -7.47 20.93 -5.63
CA GLN A 232 -6.36 20.21 -5.01
C GLN A 232 -6.29 18.74 -5.46
N LEU A 233 -7.44 18.05 -5.51
CA LEU A 233 -7.55 16.68 -6.01
C LEU A 233 -7.35 16.56 -7.52
N GLU A 234 -7.20 17.65 -8.26
CA GLU A 234 -6.87 17.66 -9.69
C GLU A 234 -5.37 17.88 -9.90
N GLU A 235 -4.73 18.71 -9.06
CA GLU A 235 -3.36 19.18 -9.28
C GLU A 235 -2.30 18.51 -8.40
N ASP A 236 -2.69 17.95 -7.24
CA ASP A 236 -1.77 17.40 -6.25
C ASP A 236 -1.93 15.87 -6.15
N ASP A 237 -0.86 15.14 -6.50
CA ASP A 237 -0.79 13.68 -6.42
C ASP A 237 -0.79 13.17 -4.97
N GLU A 238 -0.12 13.85 -4.04
CA GLU A 238 -0.05 13.42 -2.64
C GLU A 238 -1.38 13.69 -1.92
N ALA A 239 -2.02 14.83 -2.22
CA ALA A 239 -3.37 15.11 -1.73
C ALA A 239 -4.38 14.07 -2.26
N LEU A 240 -4.29 13.72 -3.54
CA LEU A 240 -5.15 12.70 -4.14
C LEU A 240 -4.93 11.31 -3.52
N LEU A 241 -3.68 10.93 -3.24
CA LEU A 241 -3.36 9.66 -2.58
C LEU A 241 -3.89 9.60 -1.14
N ARG A 242 -3.78 10.69 -0.37
CA ARG A 242 -4.37 10.76 0.98
C ARG A 242 -5.90 10.69 0.92
N PHE A 243 -6.49 11.37 -0.06
CA PHE A 243 -7.93 11.33 -0.28
C PHE A 243 -8.41 9.94 -0.70
N SER A 244 -7.64 9.22 -1.53
CA SER A 244 -7.97 7.86 -1.95
C SER A 244 -8.05 6.90 -0.78
N ALA A 245 -7.12 7.00 0.18
CA ALA A 245 -7.17 6.20 1.40
C ALA A 245 -8.38 6.55 2.28
N ARG A 246 -8.71 7.84 2.46
CA ARG A 246 -9.94 8.27 3.16
C ARG A 246 -11.20 7.76 2.47
N PHE A 247 -11.24 7.82 1.15
CA PHE A 247 -12.34 7.34 0.33
C PHE A 247 -12.52 5.82 0.48
N LEU A 248 -11.42 5.05 0.42
CA LEU A 248 -11.45 3.61 0.66
C LEU A 248 -11.91 3.27 2.08
N LYS A 249 -11.50 4.03 3.10
CA LYS A 249 -12.00 3.82 4.47
C LYS A 249 -13.50 4.06 4.59
N GLN A 250 -14.02 5.09 3.93
CA GLN A 250 -15.44 5.37 3.91
C GLN A 250 -16.24 4.29 3.17
N VAL A 251 -15.77 3.91 1.97
CA VAL A 251 -16.45 2.91 1.16
C VAL A 251 -16.29 1.55 1.81
N LEU A 252 -15.08 1.01 1.97
CA LEU A 252 -14.86 -0.36 2.45
C LEU A 252 -15.13 -0.58 3.95
N PHE A 253 -14.99 0.45 4.80
CA PHE A 253 -15.14 0.32 6.25
C PHE A 253 -16.26 1.15 6.87
N GLY A 254 -16.98 1.95 6.07
CA GLY A 254 -18.08 2.76 6.55
C GLY A 254 -17.64 3.96 7.40
N GLU A 255 -16.36 4.32 7.38
CA GLU A 255 -15.81 5.46 8.11
C GLU A 255 -16.20 6.76 7.42
N GLN A 256 -17.37 7.30 7.77
CA GLN A 256 -17.99 8.47 7.15
C GLN A 256 -17.20 9.76 7.45
N THR A 257 -16.11 9.99 6.72
CA THR A 257 -15.22 11.15 6.86
C THR A 257 -15.29 12.12 5.68
N ILE A 258 -16.00 11.75 4.61
CA ILE A 258 -16.24 12.52 3.39
C ILE A 258 -17.75 12.81 3.34
N PRO A 259 -18.17 14.09 3.40
CA PRO A 259 -19.57 14.45 3.37
C PRO A 259 -20.26 13.96 2.08
N LEU A 260 -21.51 13.51 2.23
CA LEU A 260 -22.38 13.15 1.11
C LEU A 260 -23.40 14.27 0.92
N ARG A 261 -23.81 14.51 -0.33
CA ARG A 261 -24.93 15.43 -0.58
C ARG A 261 -26.23 14.91 0.06
N GLU A 262 -27.09 15.83 0.44
CA GLU A 262 -28.42 15.52 0.99
C GLU A 262 -29.22 14.63 0.04
N GLY A 263 -29.98 13.68 0.58
CA GLY A 263 -30.81 12.76 -0.20
C GLY A 263 -30.07 11.58 -0.84
N VAL A 264 -28.73 11.61 -0.97
CA VAL A 264 -27.96 10.54 -1.63
C VAL A 264 -28.10 9.20 -0.90
N ARG A 265 -28.15 9.22 0.44
CA ARG A 265 -28.33 7.99 1.24
C ARG A 265 -29.70 7.36 1.03
N GLU A 266 -30.76 8.18 1.03
CA GLU A 266 -32.13 7.73 0.79
C GLU A 266 -32.31 7.21 -0.64
N GLN A 267 -31.83 7.96 -1.64
CA GLN A 267 -31.86 7.56 -3.05
C GLN A 267 -31.13 6.23 -3.29
N ARG A 268 -29.94 6.04 -2.68
CA ARG A 268 -29.20 4.77 -2.78
C ARG A 268 -29.95 3.60 -2.15
N MET A 269 -30.62 3.85 -1.02
CA MET A 269 -31.44 2.83 -0.36
C MET A 269 -32.65 2.44 -1.22
N GLU A 270 -33.33 3.41 -1.83
CA GLU A 270 -34.47 3.20 -2.72
C GLU A 270 -34.07 2.45 -4.01
N GLN A 271 -33.03 2.90 -4.71
CA GLN A 271 -32.52 2.22 -5.91
C GLN A 271 -32.13 0.77 -5.63
N ARG A 272 -31.60 0.49 -4.44
CA ARG A 272 -31.23 -0.86 -4.01
C ARG A 272 -32.44 -1.73 -3.72
N MET A 273 -33.46 -1.19 -3.04
CA MET A 273 -34.72 -1.90 -2.81
C MET A 273 -35.41 -2.22 -4.13
N GLU A 274 -35.35 -1.31 -5.11
CA GLU A 274 -35.88 -1.52 -6.45
C GLU A 274 -35.10 -2.57 -7.24
N ARG A 275 -33.76 -2.53 -7.24
CA ARG A 275 -32.92 -3.57 -7.84
C ARG A 275 -33.17 -4.94 -7.19
N LYS A 276 -33.33 -5.00 -5.86
CA LYS A 276 -33.66 -6.24 -5.15
C LYS A 276 -35.03 -6.76 -5.58
N ARG A 277 -36.04 -5.89 -5.64
CA ARG A 277 -37.39 -6.23 -6.12
C ARG A 277 -37.36 -6.78 -7.55
N ARG A 278 -36.64 -6.12 -8.46
CA ARG A 278 -36.51 -6.55 -9.86
C ARG A 278 -35.83 -7.91 -10.00
N ARG A 279 -34.77 -8.18 -9.21
CA ARG A 279 -34.09 -9.49 -9.21
C ARG A 279 -34.97 -10.62 -8.69
N LEU A 280 -35.80 -10.34 -7.68
CA LEU A 280 -36.79 -11.29 -7.16
C LEU A 280 -37.89 -11.56 -8.19
N GLU A 281 -38.34 -10.54 -8.93
CA GLU A 281 -39.31 -10.66 -10.03
C GLU A 281 -38.75 -11.45 -11.24
N GLU A 282 -37.44 -11.33 -11.52
CA GLU A 282 -36.73 -12.06 -12.57
C GLU A 282 -36.41 -13.54 -12.21
N GLY A 283 -36.79 -14.02 -11.01
CA GLY A 283 -36.62 -15.42 -10.60
C GLY A 283 -35.18 -15.87 -10.38
N LYS A 284 -34.24 -14.94 -10.15
CA LYS A 284 -32.83 -15.25 -9.82
C LYS A 284 -32.69 -15.52 -8.32
N GLU A 285 -32.36 -16.75 -7.93
CA GLU A 285 -32.09 -17.11 -6.52
C GLU A 285 -30.87 -16.35 -5.96
N GLU A 286 -30.98 -15.94 -4.70
CA GLU A 286 -29.93 -15.25 -3.94
C GLU A 286 -28.70 -16.17 -3.83
N THR A 287 -27.59 -15.82 -4.49
CA THR A 287 -26.27 -16.19 -3.96
C THR A 287 -26.09 -15.34 -2.70
N GLU A 288 -26.37 -15.91 -1.53
CA GLU A 288 -26.20 -15.26 -0.23
C GLU A 288 -24.74 -14.82 -0.05
N GLN A 289 -24.45 -13.57 -0.41
CA GLN A 289 -23.40 -12.80 0.25
C GLN A 289 -24.11 -11.83 1.21
N PRO A 290 -23.79 -11.85 2.51
CA PRO A 290 -24.38 -10.93 3.47
C PRO A 290 -24.15 -9.50 2.99
N PHE A 291 -25.23 -8.69 2.95
CA PHE A 291 -25.14 -7.28 2.63
C PHE A 291 -24.16 -6.59 3.60
N ASP A 292 -23.11 -6.02 3.04
CA ASP A 292 -22.25 -5.10 3.76
C ASP A 292 -22.52 -3.68 3.24
N PRO A 293 -23.05 -2.75 4.08
CA PRO A 293 -23.36 -1.35 3.72
C PRO A 293 -22.21 -0.55 3.10
N ARG A 294 -21.03 -1.14 3.07
CA ARG A 294 -19.74 -0.57 2.70
C ARG A 294 -19.36 -0.89 1.24
N TYR A 295 -19.62 -2.10 0.77
CA TYR A 295 -19.03 -2.63 -0.48
C TYR A 295 -19.92 -2.56 -1.73
N ASP A 296 -21.17 -2.13 -1.61
CA ASP A 296 -22.20 -2.29 -2.66
C ASP A 296 -22.56 -0.98 -3.41
N ALA A 297 -21.58 -0.11 -3.70
CA ALA A 297 -21.78 1.10 -4.50
C ALA A 297 -22.09 0.82 -6.00
N PRO A 298 -22.67 1.77 -6.77
CA PRO A 298 -23.15 1.52 -8.14
C PRO A 298 -22.03 1.16 -9.11
N GLN A 299 -22.29 0.18 -9.98
CA GLN A 299 -21.52 -0.07 -11.19
C GLN A 299 -22.32 0.38 -12.41
N GLU A 300 -21.64 1.02 -13.35
CA GLU A 300 -22.02 1.02 -14.77
C GLU A 300 -21.36 -0.18 -15.46
N GLU A 301 -22.15 -0.84 -16.29
CA GLU A 301 -21.72 -1.83 -17.28
C GLU A 301 -21.28 -1.05 -18.52
N ASP A 302 -20.08 -1.32 -19.03
CA ASP A 302 -19.75 -1.21 -20.45
C ASP A 302 -19.06 -2.51 -20.87
#